data_AF-A0A925UCY3-F1
#
_entry.id   AF-A0A925UCY3-F1
#
_cell.length_a   1.000
_cell.length_b   1.000
_cell.length_c   1.000
_cell.angle_alpha   90.00
_cell.angle_beta   90.00
_cell.angle_gamma   90.00
#
_symmetry.space_group_name_H-M   'P 1'
#
loop_
_entity.id
_entity.type
_entity.pdbx_description
1 polymer ?
#
loop_
_entity_poly.entity_id
_entity_poly.type
_entity_poly.pdbx_seq_one_letter_code
_entity_poly.pdbx_strand_id
1 'polypeptide(L)' 'TTGMVKVIADAKTDEILGVHMVGPMVSELISEAVVAMEFKASAEDIARICHAHPSLSEATKEAALAVDKRTLNF' A
#
# COMPACT_ATOMS: atom_id res chain seq x y z
N THR A 1 0.53 -11.69 16.08
CA THR A 1 0.25 -11.18 14.72
C THR A 1 -1.05 -10.43 14.78
N THR A 2 -1.04 -9.10 14.76
CA THR A 2 -2.30 -8.35 14.88
C THR A 2 -2.31 -7.21 13.87
N GLY A 3 -2.33 -7.60 12.60
CA GLY A 3 -2.56 -6.70 11.47
C GLY A 3 -1.81 -7.11 10.21
N MET A 4 -2.29 -6.60 9.07
CA MET A 4 -1.65 -6.70 7.76
C MET A 4 -2.24 -5.66 6.81
N VAL A 5 -1.46 -5.22 5.83
CA VAL A 5 -1.92 -4.48 4.65
C VAL A 5 -1.70 -5.36 3.42
N LYS A 6 -2.69 -5.42 2.54
CA LYS A 6 -2.65 -6.16 1.28
C LYS A 6 -3.03 -5.24 0.14
N VAL A 7 -2.13 -5.06 -0.82
CA VAL A 7 -2.37 -4.35 -2.07
C VAL A 7 -2.60 -5.38 -3.18
N ILE A 8 -3.58 -5.15 -4.04
CA ILE A 8 -3.88 -5.95 -5.23
C ILE A 8 -3.77 -5.01 -6.43
N ALA A 9 -2.93 -5.37 -7.40
CA ALA A 9 -2.74 -4.62 -8.63
C ALA A 9 -2.90 -5.52 -9.85
N ASP A 10 -3.22 -4.92 -11.00
CA ASP A 10 -3.27 -5.63 -12.28
C ASP A 10 -1.87 -6.09 -12.70
N ALA A 11 -1.75 -7.35 -13.14
CA ALA A 11 -0.46 -7.94 -13.45
C ALA A 11 0.22 -7.37 -14.71
N LYS A 12 -0.50 -6.63 -15.56
CA LYS A 12 0.02 -6.05 -16.81
C LYS A 12 0.25 -4.55 -16.69
N THR A 13 -0.68 -3.83 -16.07
CA THR A 13 -0.64 -2.36 -15.99
C THR A 13 -0.12 -1.84 -14.65
N ASP A 14 -0.04 -2.70 -13.63
CA ASP A 14 0.28 -2.35 -12.24
C ASP A 14 -0.75 -1.42 -11.57
N GLU A 15 -1.87 -1.11 -12.24
CA GLU A 15 -2.96 -0.29 -11.68
C GLU A 15 -3.52 -0.95 -10.42
N ILE A 16 -3.68 -0.17 -9.34
CA ILE A 16 -4.23 -0.67 -8.08
C ILE A 16 -5.72 -1.00 -8.25
N LEU A 17 -6.06 -2.27 -8.03
CA LEU A 17 -7.44 -2.78 -8.10
C LEU A 17 -8.13 -2.80 -6.74
N GLY A 18 -7.35 -2.80 -5.65
CA GLY A 18 -7.90 -2.72 -4.30
C GLY A 18 -6.85 -2.86 -3.21
N VAL A 19 -7.17 -2.31 -2.03
CA VAL A 19 -6.34 -2.39 -0.83
C VAL A 19 -7.18 -2.86 0.35
N HIS A 20 -6.66 -3.84 1.09
CA HIS A 20 -7.30 -4.42 2.27
C HIS A 20 -6.39 -4.28 3.47
N MET A 21 -6.92 -3.75 4.57
CA MET A 21 -6.13 -3.45 5.76
C MET A 21 -6.82 -4.01 7.01
N VAL A 22 -6.04 -4.60 7.91
CA VAL A 22 -6.46 -4.99 9.26
C VAL A 22 -5.39 -4.51 10.23
N GLY A 23 -5.77 -3.80 11.29
CA GLY A 23 -4.82 -3.27 12.27
C GLY A 23 -5.28 -1.96 12.91
N PRO A 24 -4.41 -1.32 13.71
CA PRO A 24 -4.69 0.00 14.27
C PRO A 24 -4.70 1.09 13.18
N MET A 25 -5.55 2.10 13.35
CA MET A 25 -5.65 3.29 12.49
C MET A 25 -5.92 3.03 10.99
N VAL A 26 -6.41 1.84 10.62
CA VAL A 26 -6.72 1.53 9.21
C VAL A 26 -7.81 2.41 8.61
N SER A 27 -8.68 3.01 9.44
CA SER A 27 -9.66 4.00 8.99
C SER A 27 -9.02 5.26 8.40
N GLU A 28 -7.85 5.64 8.89
CA GLU A 28 -7.12 6.81 8.41
C GLU A 28 -6.19 6.43 7.25
N LEU A 29 -5.51 5.28 7.36
CA LEU A 29 -4.58 4.80 6.34
C LEU A 29 -5.25 4.51 4.99
N ILE A 30 -6.50 4.03 5.00
CA ILE A 30 -7.22 3.69 3.76
C ILE A 30 -7.44 4.92 2.86
N SER A 31 -7.40 6.14 3.41
CA SER A 31 -7.53 7.39 2.66
C SER A 31 -6.45 7.52 1.57
N GLU A 32 -5.20 7.13 1.86
CA GLU A 32 -4.11 7.13 0.89
C GLU A 32 -4.41 6.22 -0.31
N ALA A 33 -4.92 5.00 -0.04
CA ALA A 33 -5.29 4.04 -1.07
C ALA A 33 -6.46 4.54 -1.93
N VAL A 34 -7.45 5.20 -1.31
CA VAL A 34 -8.58 5.81 -2.05
C VAL A 34 -8.07 6.88 -3.00
N VAL A 35 -7.22 7.79 -2.53
CA VAL A 35 -6.63 8.83 -3.39
C VAL A 35 -5.84 8.19 -4.53
N ALA A 36 -4.99 7.21 -4.25
CA ALA A 36 -4.21 6.51 -5.28
C ALA A 36 -5.12 5.89 -6.37
N MET A 37 -6.20 5.22 -5.97
CA MET A 37 -7.14 4.59 -6.91
C MET A 37 -7.94 5.61 -7.73
N GLU A 38 -8.33 6.75 -7.16
CA GLU A 38 -9.02 7.83 -7.91
C GLU A 38 -8.15 8.41 -9.04
N PHE A 39 -6.82 8.41 -8.85
CA PHE A 39 -5.86 8.80 -9.89
C PHE A 39 -5.38 7.64 -10.76
N LYS A 40 -5.94 6.44 -10.60
CA LYS A 40 -5.50 5.20 -11.29
C LYS A 40 -4.00 4.94 -11.13
N ALA A 41 -3.48 5.22 -9.93
CA ALA A 41 -2.07 5.02 -9.62
C ALA A 41 -1.70 3.53 -9.63
N SER A 42 -0.42 3.28 -9.88
CA SER A 42 0.17 1.96 -9.83
C SER A 42 0.59 1.57 -8.41
N ALA A 43 0.81 0.28 -8.14
CA ALA A 43 1.42 -0.14 -6.88
C ALA A 43 2.85 0.42 -6.74
N GLU A 44 3.58 0.54 -7.86
CA GLU A 44 4.89 1.18 -7.89
C GLU A 44 4.86 2.65 -7.40
N ASP A 45 3.81 3.41 -7.72
CA ASP A 45 3.67 4.80 -7.27
C ASP A 45 3.65 4.89 -5.74
N ILE A 46 2.80 4.10 -5.07
CA ILE A 46 2.76 4.03 -3.60
C ILE A 46 4.11 3.57 -3.03
N ALA A 47 4.72 2.56 -3.63
CA ALA A 47 6.01 2.04 -3.19
C ALA A 47 7.14 3.08 -3.26
N ARG A 48 7.05 4.05 -4.17
CA ARG A 48 8.02 5.14 -4.36
C ARG A 48 7.71 6.38 -3.53
N ILE A 49 6.50 6.54 -3.02
CA ILE A 49 6.15 7.65 -2.13
C ILE A 49 6.93 7.53 -0.82
N CYS A 50 7.51 8.65 -0.39
CA CYS A 50 8.24 8.71 0.86
C CYS A 50 7.25 8.75 2.03
N HIS A 51 7.23 7.66 2.79
CA HIS A 51 6.44 7.54 4.00
C HIS A 51 7.26 7.98 5.21
N ALA A 52 6.63 8.72 6.13
CA ALA A 52 7.32 9.20 7.32
C ALA A 52 7.77 8.03 8.20
N HIS A 53 8.98 8.10 8.72
CA HIS A 53 9.52 7.10 9.64
C HIS A 53 9.71 7.68 11.06
N PRO A 54 9.27 7.00 12.14
CA PRO A 54 8.45 5.78 12.15
C PRO A 54 6.95 6.08 12.04
N SER A 55 6.21 5.35 11.21
CA SER A 55 4.74 5.44 11.14
C SER A 55 4.05 4.17 10.61
N LEU A 56 2.75 4.03 10.90
CA LEU A 56 1.97 2.88 10.40
C LEU A 56 1.76 2.91 8.88
N SER A 57 1.85 4.07 8.23
CA SER A 57 1.68 4.15 6.77
C SER A 57 2.84 3.51 6.01
N GLU A 58 4.00 3.30 6.66
CA GLU A 58 5.08 2.48 6.10
C GLU A 58 4.60 1.06 5.73
N ALA A 59 3.60 0.52 6.43
CA ALA A 59 3.02 -0.78 6.08
C ALA A 59 2.29 -0.76 4.71
N THR A 60 1.68 0.37 4.33
CA THR A 60 1.08 0.54 2.99
C THR A 60 2.16 0.52 1.91
N LYS A 61 3.27 1.24 2.15
CA LYS A 61 4.45 1.23 1.27
C LYS A 61 5.05 -0.16 1.10
N GLU A 62 5.28 -0.88 2.20
CA GLU A 62 5.87 -2.23 2.17
C GLU A 62 4.93 -3.26 1.50
N ALA A 63 3.61 -3.12 1.69
CA ALA A 63 2.63 -3.93 0.99
C ALA A 63 2.59 -3.63 -0.52
N ALA A 64 2.79 -2.39 -0.94
CA ALA A 64 2.94 -2.03 -2.34
C ALA A 64 4.25 -2.59 -2.94
N LEU A 65 5.37 -2.52 -2.20
CA LEU A 65 6.63 -3.18 -2.58
C LEU A 65 6.50 -4.70 -2.71
N ALA A 66 5.61 -5.32 -1.92
CA ALA A 66 5.36 -6.75 -1.95
C ALA A 66 4.70 -7.23 -3.25
N VAL A 67 3.94 -6.36 -3.94
CA VAL A 67 3.36 -6.65 -5.27
C VAL A 67 4.49 -7.03 -6.25
N ASP A 68 5.61 -6.31 -6.19
CA ASP A 68 6.81 -6.53 -7.01
C ASP A 68 7.90 -7.36 -6.30
N LYS A 69 7.55 -8.08 -5.23
CA LYS A 69 8.44 -9.01 -4.48
C LYS A 69 9.74 -8.38 -3.98
N ARG A 70 9.71 -7.10 -3.62
CA ARG A 70 10.89 -6.33 -3.18
C ARG A 70 10.66 -5.56 -1.88
N THR A 71 9.85 -6.12 -0.99
CA THR A 71 9.66 -5.62 0.38
C THR A 71 11.00 -5.51 1.10
N LEU A 72 11.19 -4.44 1.85
CA LEU A 72 12.42 -4.18 2.61
C LEU A 72 12.27 -4.56 4.08
N ASN A 73 11.10 -4.30 4.65
CA ASN A 73 10.78 -4.61 6.05
C ASN A 73 9.41 -5.30 6.12
N PHE A 74 9.36 -6.53 6.67
CA PHE A 74 8.14 -7.35 6.78
C PHE A 74 7.93 -7.87 8.20
#